data_AF-A0A352PTI1-F1
#
_entry.id   AF-A0A352PTI1-F1
#
_cell.length_a   1.000
_cell.length_b   1.000
_cell.length_c   1.000
_cell.angle_alpha   90.00
_cell.angle_beta   90.00
_cell.angle_gamma   90.00
#
_symmetry.space_group_name_H-M   'P 1'
#
loop_
_entity.id
_entity.type
_entity.pdbx_description
1 polymer ?
#
loop_
_entity_poly.entity_id
_entity_poly.type
_entity_poly.pdbx_seq_one_letter_code
_entity_poly.pdbx_strand_id
1 'polypeptide(L)' 'QIHSHLGTCLRDNQGRVLGVLCAYSRTRLELPGKVEEVMEILASKASAEIVRKRMEQDKATMEVQLRQ' A
#
# COMPACT_ATOMS: atom_id res chain seq x y z
N GLN A 1 7.42 21.44 10.61
CA GLN A 1 6.88 21.57 9.24
C GLN A 1 7.37 20.39 8.40
N ILE A 2 6.53 19.86 7.50
CA ILE A 2 6.94 18.88 6.48
C ILE A 2 7.57 19.67 5.34
N HIS A 3 8.76 19.25 4.88
CA HIS A 3 9.50 19.95 3.83
C HIS A 3 9.37 19.26 2.47
N SER A 4 9.19 17.94 2.47
CA SER A 4 9.02 17.17 1.24
C SER A 4 8.05 16.01 1.46
N HIS A 5 7.31 15.67 0.41
CA HIS A 5 6.36 14.57 0.39
C HIS A 5 6.37 13.91 -0.98
N LEU A 6 6.07 12.62 -1.00
CA LEU A 6 5.86 11.83 -2.20
C LEU A 6 4.75 10.82 -1.93
N GLY A 7 4.03 10.41 -2.97
CA GLY A 7 3.00 9.42 -2.82
C GLY A 7 2.68 8.69 -4.12
N THR A 8 2.16 7.48 -3.99
CA THR A 8 1.65 6.67 -5.09
C THR A 8 0.42 5.87 -4.64
N CYS A 9 -0.42 5.47 -5.58
CA CYS A 9 -1.61 4.68 -5.30
C CYS A 9 -1.24 3.23 -4.97
N LEU A 10 -1.86 2.70 -3.92
CA LEU A 10 -1.92 1.26 -3.71
C LEU A 10 -3.05 0.71 -4.56
N ARG A 11 -2.77 -0.29 -5.41
CA ARG A 11 -3.75 -0.89 -6.32
C ARG A 11 -3.75 -2.41 -6.19
N ASP A 12 -4.92 -3.02 -6.23
CA ASP A 12 -5.01 -4.46 -6.38
C ASP A 12 -4.75 -4.91 -7.82
N ASN A 13 -4.81 -6.23 -8.03
CA ASN A 13 -4.63 -6.86 -9.34
C ASN A 13 -5.74 -6.52 -10.37
N GLN A 14 -6.83 -5.88 -9.94
CA GLN A 14 -7.89 -5.36 -10.81
C GLN A 14 -7.72 -3.85 -11.08
N GLY A 15 -6.65 -3.24 -10.59
CA GLY A 15 -6.38 -1.81 -10.72
C GLY A 15 -7.19 -0.94 -9.75
N ARG A 16 -7.99 -1.54 -8.85
CA ARG A 16 -8.80 -0.80 -7.89
C ARG A 16 -7.90 -0.19 -6.83
N VAL A 17 -8.14 1.07 -6.51
CA VAL A 17 -7.36 1.80 -5.50
C VAL A 17 -7.72 1.29 -4.11
N LEU A 18 -6.73 0.75 -3.41
CA LEU A 18 -6.84 0.27 -2.02
C LEU A 18 -6.53 1.38 -1.01
N GLY A 19 -5.79 2.40 -1.43
CA GLY A 19 -5.32 3.52 -0.61
C GLY A 19 -4.15 4.25 -1.26
N VAL A 20 -3.43 5.04 -0.47
CA VAL A 20 -2.25 5.80 -0.93
C VAL A 20 -1.05 5.46 -0.02
N LEU A 21 0.09 5.15 -0.63
CA LEU A 21 1.37 5.06 0.06
C LEU A 21 2.03 6.44 -0.01
N CYS A 22 2.27 7.07 1.13
CA CYS A 22 2.95 8.36 1.22
C CYS A 22 4.23 8.25 2.04
N ALA A 23 5.27 8.99 1.64
CA ALA A 23 6.41 9.28 2.48
C ALA A 23 6.49 10.78 2.74
N TYR A 24 6.77 11.14 3.99
CA TYR A 24 6.90 12.53 4.44
C TYR A 24 8.27 12.70 5.09
N SER A 25 8.96 13.79 4.77
CA SER A 25 10.21 14.14 5.42
C SER A 25 10.20 15.58 5.93
N ARG A 26 10.85 15.78 7.08
CA ARG A 26 11.15 17.10 7.64
C ARG A 26 12.43 17.71 7.04
N THR A 27 13.15 16.94 6.23
CA THR A 27 14.32 17.39 5.46
C THR A 27 14.00 17.35 3.96
N ARG A 28 14.85 17.96 3.15
CA ARG A 28 14.76 17.85 1.69
C ARG A 28 15.05 16.41 1.29
N LEU A 29 14.12 15.78 0.58
CA LEU A 29 14.34 14.49 -0.06
C LEU A 29 15.05 14.75 -1.38
N GLU A 30 16.27 14.23 -1.52
CA GLU A 30 16.93 14.16 -2.82
C GLU A 30 16.41 12.92 -3.53
N LEU A 31 15.46 13.14 -4.43
CA LEU A 31 14.81 12.07 -5.17
C LEU A 31 15.71 11.68 -6.35
N PRO A 32 16.29 10.47 -6.37
CA PRO A 32 17.01 10.00 -7.54
C PRO A 32 16.03 9.91 -8.72
N GLY A 33 16.53 9.98 -9.96
CA GLY A 33 15.70 9.97 -11.17
C GLY A 33 14.77 8.75 -11.33
N LYS A 34 14.89 7.73 -10.47
CA LYS A 34 14.07 6.51 -10.44
C LYS A 34 13.11 6.44 -9.24
N VAL A 35 12.86 7.56 -8.55
CA VAL A 35 11.99 7.56 -7.37
C VAL A 35 10.60 7.00 -7.65
N GLU A 36 10.02 7.30 -8.82
CA GLU A 36 8.68 6.84 -9.20
C GLU A 36 8.65 5.32 -9.33
N GLU A 37 9.65 4.73 -10.00
CA GLU A 37 9.80 3.27 -10.15
C GLU A 37 9.96 2.59 -8.78
N VAL A 38 10.78 3.17 -7.90
CA VAL A 38 10.97 2.65 -6.54
C VAL A 38 9.65 2.70 -5.76
N MET A 39 8.93 3.81 -5.84
CA MET A 39 7.63 3.95 -5.18
C MET A 39 6.60 2.98 -5.71
N GLU A 40 6.59 2.73 -7.02
CA GLU A 40 5.69 1.77 -7.65
C GLU A 40 5.98 0.34 -7.19
N ILE A 41 7.27 -0.03 -7.07
CA ILE A 41 7.67 -1.35 -6.52
C ILE A 41 7.19 -1.49 -5.06
N LEU A 42 7.38 -0.45 -4.24
CA LEU A 42 6.93 -0.45 -2.85
C LEU A 42 5.40 -0.55 -2.76
N ALA A 43 4.69 0.20 -3.60
CA ALA A 43 3.23 0.20 -3.65
C ALA A 43 2.67 -1.15 -4.08
N SER A 44 3.26 -1.79 -5.09
CA SER A 44 2.86 -3.13 -5.53
C SER A 44 3.04 -4.16 -4.42
N LYS A 45 4.19 -4.16 -3.73
CA LYS A 45 4.45 -5.07 -2.60
C LYS A 45 3.50 -4.83 -1.43
N ALA A 46 3.29 -3.58 -1.05
CA ALA A 46 2.35 -3.23 0.02
C ALA A 46 0.91 -3.63 -0.33
N SER A 47 0.49 -3.43 -1.58
CA SER A 47 -0.84 -3.80 -2.05
C SER A 47 -1.07 -5.31 -1.98
N ALA A 48 -0.09 -6.11 -2.41
CA ALA A 48 -0.16 -7.57 -2.32
C ALA A 48 -0.34 -8.06 -0.87
N GLU A 49 0.42 -7.47 0.06
CA GLU A 49 0.33 -7.83 1.48
C GLU A 49 -1.00 -7.39 2.12
N ILE A 50 -1.53 -6.23 1.74
CA ILE A 50 -2.86 -5.77 2.18
C ILE A 50 -3.95 -6.73 1.72
N VAL A 51 -3.93 -7.13 0.44
CA VAL A 51 -4.90 -8.09 -0.11
C VAL A 51 -4.79 -9.43 0.61
N ARG A 52 -3.57 -9.94 0.81
CA ARG A 52 -3.33 -11.20 1.53
C ARG A 52 -3.92 -11.16 2.95
N LYS A 53 -3.69 -10.07 3.69
CA LYS A 53 -4.24 -9.90 5.04
C LYS A 53 -5.76 -9.83 5.06
N ARG A 54 -6.38 -9.14 4.08
CA ARG A 54 -7.84 -9.09 3.94
C ARG A 54 -8.43 -10.47 3.67
N MET A 55 -7.82 -11.24 2.76
CA MET A 55 -8.26 -12.62 2.48
C MET A 55 -8.20 -13.51 3.73
N GLU A 56 -7.15 -13.38 4.54
CA GLU A 56 -7.03 -14.14 5.80
C GLU A 56 -8.12 -13.75 6.82
N GLN A 57 -8.42 -12.45 6.92
CA GLN A 57 -9.49 -11.93 7.79
C GLN A 57 -10.88 -12.37 7.33
N ASP A 58 -11.14 -12.33 6.02
CA ASP A 58 -12.41 -12.74 5.44
C ASP A 58 -12.64 -14.24 5.68
N LYS A 59 -11.60 -15.06 5.47
CA LYS A 59 -11.62 -16.49 5.78
C LYS A 59 -11.93 -16.75 7.25
N ALA A 60 -11.23 -16.09 8.17
CA ALA A 60 -11.46 -16.25 9.61
C ALA A 60 -12.89 -15.86 10.00
N THR A 61 -13.44 -14.82 9.38
CA THR A 61 -14.82 -14.37 9.61
C THR A 61 -15.84 -15.40 9.12
N MET A 62 -15.62 -15.97 7.92
CA MET A 62 -16.48 -17.01 7.36
C MET A 62 -16.47 -18.29 8.21
N GLU A 63 -15.31 -18.68 8.73
CA GLU A 63 -15.18 -19.86 9.61
C GLU A 63 -15.95 -19.69 10.94
N VAL A 64 -16.00 -18.48 11.49
CA VAL A 64 -16.81 -18.18 12.69
C VAL A 64 -18.29 -18.26 12.38
N GLN A 65 -18.74 -17.71 11.23
CA GLN A 65 -20.15 -17.73 10.83
C GLN A 65 -20.68 -19.14 10.58
N LEU A 66 -19.87 -20.05 10.02
CA LEU A 66 -20.28 -21.43 9.77
C LEU A 66 -20.44 -22.28 11.05
N ARG A 67 -19.79 -21.87 12.14
CA ARG A 67 -19.85 -22.57 13.44
C ARG A 67 -21.02 -22.11 14.33
N GLN A 68 -21.75 -21.08 13.90
CA GLN A 68 -22.96 -20.56 14.56
C GLN A 68 -24.21 -21.16 13.90
#